data_AF-A0A9W6EWV4-F1
#
_entry.id   AF-A0A9W6EWV4-F1
#
_cell.length_a   1.000
_cell.length_b   1.000
_cell.length_c   1.000
_cell.angle_alpha   90.00
_cell.angle_beta   90.00
_cell.angle_gamma   90.00
#
_symmetry.space_group_name_H-M   'P 1'
#
loop_
_entity.id
_entity.type
_entity.pdbx_description
1 polymer ?
#
loop_
_entity_poly.entity_id
_entity_poly.type
_entity_poly.pdbx_seq_one_letter_code
_entity_poly.pdbx_strand_id
1 'polypeptide(L)'
;MNTNTFTDKLEVSVTITNTGNTSGKEVVQLYLTAPQDKVDKPVIELKAFDKTKVLKPNSSQTVKFILNPKDLASFIDDDSAWVVEKGVYTIKIGTSSLQIKQTANFTVAQNIIAEKVHDVFKLDIPMNAVLKY
;
A
#
# COMPACT_ATOMS: atom_id res chain seq x y z
N MET A 1 5.60 25.11 -1.90
CA MET A 1 6.15 23.80 -1.47
C MET A 1 5.07 22.76 -1.74
N ASN A 2 5.30 21.79 -2.64
CA ASN A 2 4.34 20.72 -2.89
C ASN A 2 4.37 19.77 -1.68
N THR A 3 3.47 19.98 -0.72
CA THR A 3 3.40 19.12 0.46
C THR A 3 2.77 17.80 0.05
N ASN A 4 3.59 16.77 -0.19
CA ASN A 4 3.17 15.38 -0.40
C ASN A 4 2.63 14.79 0.91
N THR A 5 1.67 15.47 1.54
CA THR A 5 1.14 15.14 2.85
C THR A 5 -0.22 14.47 2.69
N PHE A 6 -0.38 13.30 3.30
CA PHE A 6 -1.65 12.57 3.32
C PHE A 6 -2.62 13.20 4.31
N THR A 7 -3.86 13.44 3.88
CA THR A 7 -4.92 14.06 4.70
C THR A 7 -6.20 13.22 4.77
N ASP A 8 -6.66 12.66 3.64
CA ASP A 8 -7.88 11.85 3.57
C ASP A 8 -7.74 10.74 2.53
N LYS A 9 -7.50 11.09 1.26
CA LYS A 9 -7.36 10.14 0.15
C LYS A 9 -6.09 10.41 -0.63
N LEU A 10 -5.52 9.34 -1.19
CA LEU A 10 -4.37 9.40 -2.08
C LEU A 10 -4.72 8.78 -3.43
N GLU A 11 -4.76 9.61 -4.46
CA GLU A 11 -4.90 9.14 -5.85
C GLU A 11 -3.52 8.83 -6.43
N VAL A 12 -3.34 7.60 -6.89
CA VAL A 12 -2.13 7.15 -7.58
C VAL A 12 -2.51 6.83 -9.02
N SER A 13 -1.93 7.56 -9.97
CA SER A 13 -2.14 7.36 -11.40
C SER A 13 -0.87 6.86 -12.07
N VAL A 14 -0.99 5.83 -12.90
CA VAL A 14 0.12 5.29 -13.69
C VAL A 14 -0.31 5.02 -15.12
N THR A 15 0.48 5.48 -16.08
CA THR A 15 0.25 5.22 -17.50
C THR A 15 1.02 3.99 -17.96
N ILE A 16 0.30 3.03 -18.52
CA ILE A 16 0.83 1.79 -19.07
C ILE A 16 0.78 1.88 -20.58
N THR A 17 1.92 1.68 -21.24
CA THR A 17 2.04 1.68 -22.70
C THR A 17 2.43 0.29 -23.18
N ASN A 18 1.72 -0.25 -24.16
CA ASN A 18 2.15 -1.48 -24.83
C ASN A 18 3.25 -1.14 -25.84
N THR A 19 4.49 -1.50 -25.52
CA THR A 19 5.67 -1.29 -26.38
C THR A 19 6.00 -2.50 -27.26
N GLY A 20 5.17 -3.54 -27.25
CA GLY A 20 5.36 -4.76 -28.06
C GLY A 20 4.62 -4.71 -29.40
N ASN A 21 4.85 -5.73 -30.22
CA ASN A 21 4.27 -5.82 -31.57
C ASN A 21 2.88 -6.48 -31.62
N THR A 22 2.37 -6.97 -30.50
CA THR A 22 1.08 -7.68 -30.41
C THR A 22 0.17 -7.02 -29.37
N SER A 23 -1.14 -7.14 -29.57
CA SER A 23 -2.11 -6.64 -28.58
C SER A 23 -2.08 -7.48 -27.30
N GLY A 24 -2.18 -6.84 -26.14
CA GLY A 24 -2.07 -7.51 -24.85
C GLY A 24 -2.76 -6.77 -23.71
N LYS A 25 -2.75 -7.38 -22.52
CA LYS A 25 -3.21 -6.79 -21.26
C LYS A 25 -2.10 -6.95 -20.21
N GLU A 26 -2.01 -6.01 -19.29
CA GLU A 26 -1.02 -5.99 -18.21
C GLU A 26 -1.73 -5.85 -16.86
N VAL A 27 -1.20 -6.48 -15.81
CA VAL A 27 -1.69 -6.31 -14.44
C VAL A 27 -0.77 -5.36 -13.70
N VAL A 28 -1.33 -4.25 -13.24
CA VAL A 28 -0.63 -3.25 -12.44
C VAL A 28 -0.93 -3.52 -10.97
N GLN A 29 0.11 -3.60 -10.15
CA GLN A 29 0.00 -3.84 -8.72
C GLN A 29 0.60 -2.67 -7.95
N LEU A 30 -0.16 -2.18 -6.96
CA LEU A 30 0.24 -1.13 -6.03
C LEU A 30 0.55 -1.76 -4.68
N TYR A 31 1.79 -1.56 -4.25
CA TYR A 31 2.29 -1.93 -2.95
C TYR A 31 2.58 -0.70 -2.09
N LEU A 32 2.55 -0.90 -0.78
CA LEU A 32 2.87 0.11 0.22
C LEU A 32 3.93 -0.43 1.18
N THR A 33 4.91 0.41 1.51
CA THR A 33 5.80 0.24 2.67
C THR A 33 5.44 1.32 3.68
N ALA A 34 5.06 0.89 4.87
CA ALA A 34 4.77 1.78 5.99
C ALA A 34 6.05 2.08 6.80
N PRO A 35 6.10 3.19 7.56
CA PRO A 35 7.16 3.44 8.51
C PRO A 35 7.18 2.34 9.57
N GLN A 36 8.39 1.91 9.95
CA GLN A 36 8.61 0.92 11.00
C GLN A 36 8.82 1.69 12.31
N ASP A 37 7.78 1.76 13.14
CA ASP A 37 7.81 2.46 14.44
C ASP A 37 7.39 1.50 15.57
N LYS A 38 6.09 1.41 15.88
CA LYS A 38 5.63 0.62 17.04
C LYS A 38 5.45 -0.88 16.79
N VAL A 39 5.08 -1.24 15.58
CA VAL A 39 4.74 -2.63 15.21
C VAL A 39 5.63 -3.05 14.06
N ASP A 40 6.05 -4.32 14.07
CA ASP A 40 6.78 -4.87 12.93
C ASP A 40 5.86 -4.98 11.72
N LYS A 41 6.30 -4.47 10.57
CA LYS A 41 5.48 -4.38 9.36
C LYS A 41 6.16 -5.08 8.21
N PRO A 42 5.39 -5.71 7.30
CA PRO A 42 5.94 -6.27 6.09
C PRO A 42 6.70 -5.20 5.29
N VAL A 43 7.81 -5.61 4.69
CA VAL A 43 8.62 -4.73 3.83
C VAL A 43 7.79 -4.13 2.69
N ILE A 44 6.81 -4.89 2.18
CA ILE A 44 5.81 -4.45 1.20
C ILE A 44 4.48 -5.15 1.45
N GLU A 45 3.37 -4.43 1.27
CA GLU A 45 2.01 -4.97 1.32
C GLU A 45 1.24 -4.59 0.05
N LEU A 46 0.55 -5.56 -0.56
CA LEU A 46 -0.32 -5.28 -1.71
C LEU A 46 -1.56 -4.52 -1.24
N LYS A 47 -1.82 -3.35 -1.82
CA LYS A 47 -2.98 -2.51 -1.47
C LYS A 47 -4.04 -2.46 -2.56
N ALA A 48 -3.62 -2.49 -3.83
CA ALA A 48 -4.54 -2.52 -4.95
C ALA A 48 -3.90 -3.19 -6.17
N PHE A 49 -4.73 -3.71 -7.07
CA PHE A 49 -4.29 -4.13 -8.39
C PHE A 49 -5.41 -3.87 -9.40
N ASP A 50 -5.04 -3.62 -10.65
CA ASP A 50 -5.99 -3.47 -11.75
C ASP A 50 -5.37 -4.00 -13.04
N LYS A 51 -6.23 -4.38 -13.99
CA LYS A 51 -5.82 -4.95 -15.27
C LYS A 51 -6.22 -4.02 -16.40
N THR A 52 -5.29 -3.75 -17.29
CA THR A 52 -5.58 -2.90 -18.45
C THR A 52 -6.62 -3.53 -19.37
N LYS A 53 -7.31 -2.68 -20.14
CA LYS A 53 -8.03 -3.10 -21.35
C LYS A 53 -7.04 -3.67 -22.36
N VAL A 54 -7.53 -4.28 -23.43
CA VAL A 54 -6.65 -4.71 -24.52
C VAL A 54 -5.96 -3.49 -25.11
N LEU A 55 -4.64 -3.41 -24.97
CA LEU A 55 -3.80 -2.38 -25.55
C LEU A 55 -3.21 -2.91 -26.86
N LYS A 56 -3.49 -2.22 -27.96
CA LYS A 56 -2.79 -2.40 -29.25
C LYS A 56 -1.32 -1.94 -29.12
N PRO A 57 -0.42 -2.37 -30.02
CA PRO A 57 0.93 -1.82 -30.12
C PRO A 57 0.93 -0.29 -30.07
N ASN A 58 1.82 0.29 -29.26
CA ASN A 58 1.98 1.72 -29.01
C ASN A 58 0.80 2.45 -28.36
N SER A 59 -0.28 1.76 -27.99
CA SER A 59 -1.38 2.36 -27.25
C SER A 59 -1.12 2.37 -25.75
N SER A 60 -1.74 3.34 -25.05
CA SER A 60 -1.58 3.53 -23.60
C SER A 60 -2.92 3.55 -22.87
N GLN A 61 -2.90 3.18 -21.60
CA GLN A 61 -3.99 3.39 -20.66
C GLN A 61 -3.45 3.90 -19.33
N THR A 62 -4.08 4.92 -18.78
CA THR A 62 -3.87 5.33 -17.39
C THR A 62 -4.74 4.49 -16.47
N VAL A 63 -4.11 3.85 -15.50
CA VAL A 63 -4.74 3.13 -14.39
C VAL A 63 -4.69 4.03 -13.16
N LYS A 64 -5.80 4.09 -12.41
CA LYS A 64 -5.95 4.95 -11.24
C LYS A 64 -6.31 4.10 -10.01
N PHE A 65 -5.63 4.35 -8.92
CA PHE A 65 -5.90 3.76 -7.61
C PHE A 65 -6.24 4.86 -6.61
N ILE A 66 -7.16 4.58 -5.71
CA ILE A 66 -7.51 5.46 -4.60
C ILE A 66 -7.22 4.70 -3.31
N LEU A 67 -6.31 5.21 -2.51
CA LEU A 67 -6.04 4.70 -1.16
C LEU A 67 -6.71 5.60 -0.14
N ASN A 68 -7.42 4.98 0.81
CA ASN A 68 -8.08 5.60 1.95
C ASN A 68 -7.27 5.30 3.22
N PRO A 69 -7.56 5.95 4.37
CA PRO A 69 -6.76 5.77 5.57
C PRO A 69 -6.72 4.31 6.06
N LYS A 70 -7.83 3.56 5.89
CA LYS A 70 -7.87 2.13 6.23
C LYS A 70 -6.88 1.28 5.42
N ASP A 71 -6.58 1.67 4.18
CA ASP A 71 -5.62 0.95 3.34
C ASP A 71 -4.18 1.13 3.84
N LEU A 72 -3.90 2.21 4.57
CA LEU A 72 -2.59 2.51 5.16
C LEU A 72 -2.46 2.02 6.62
N ALA A 73 -3.57 1.68 7.26
CA ALA A 73 -3.62 1.43 8.69
C ALA A 73 -3.03 0.07 9.07
N SER A 74 -2.37 0.04 10.21
CA SER A 74 -1.97 -1.19 10.90
C SER A 74 -2.76 -1.30 12.19
N PHE A 75 -3.08 -2.53 12.60
CA PHE A 75 -3.76 -2.76 13.86
C PHE A 75 -2.78 -2.59 15.03
N ILE A 76 -3.15 -1.78 16.03
CA ILE A 76 -2.40 -1.57 17.26
C ILE A 76 -3.20 -2.19 18.40
N ASP A 77 -2.73 -3.32 18.92
CA ASP A 77 -3.42 -4.11 19.94
C ASP A 77 -3.68 -3.29 21.22
N ASP A 78 -2.66 -2.55 21.69
CA ASP A 78 -2.74 -1.71 22.91
C ASP A 78 -3.85 -0.65 22.82
N ASP A 79 -4.12 -0.15 21.61
CA ASP A 79 -5.12 0.89 21.37
C ASP A 79 -6.48 0.32 20.92
N SER A 80 -6.54 -1.00 20.64
CA SER A 80 -7.67 -1.68 20.00
C SER A 80 -8.17 -0.89 18.78
N ALA A 81 -7.25 -0.51 17.90
CA ALA A 81 -7.53 0.42 16.81
C ALA A 81 -6.68 0.16 15.57
N TRP A 82 -7.26 0.46 14.41
CA TRP A 82 -6.55 0.61 13.15
C TRP A 82 -5.97 2.01 13.06
N VAL A 83 -4.64 2.10 13.07
CA VAL A 83 -3.91 3.37 13.12
C VAL A 83 -3.00 3.50 11.90
N VAL A 84 -3.09 4.64 11.23
CA VAL A 84 -2.07 5.10 10.27
C VAL A 84 -1.03 5.85 11.08
N GLU A 85 0.17 5.28 11.21
CA GLU A 85 1.27 5.92 11.92
C GLU A 85 1.81 7.11 11.12
N LYS A 86 2.26 8.15 11.82
CA LYS A 86 3.00 9.27 11.22
C LYS A 86 4.32 8.75 10.64
N GLY A 87 4.79 9.42 9.59
CA GLY A 87 6.07 9.10 8.97
C GLY A 87 5.99 9.05 7.45
N VAL A 88 7.04 8.51 6.86
CA VAL A 88 7.17 8.43 5.40
C VAL A 88 6.68 7.06 4.95
N TYR A 89 5.74 7.07 4.02
CA TYR A 89 5.25 5.89 3.33
C TYR A 89 5.81 5.87 1.92
N THR A 90 6.14 4.67 1.43
CA THR A 90 6.60 4.46 0.07
C THR A 90 5.57 3.66 -0.71
N ILE A 91 5.01 4.26 -1.76
CA ILE A 91 4.23 3.58 -2.79
C ILE A 91 5.20 2.92 -3.74
N LYS A 92 4.90 1.67 -4.12
CA LYS A 92 5.64 0.94 -5.15
C LYS A 92 4.66 0.39 -6.18
N ILE A 93 4.91 0.66 -7.45
CA ILE A 93 4.12 0.14 -8.57
C ILE A 93 4.96 -0.89 -9.32
N GLY A 94 4.39 -2.08 -9.54
CA GLY A 94 5.07 -3.18 -10.22
C GLY A 94 4.11 -4.12 -10.94
N THR A 95 4.69 -5.10 -11.63
CA THR A 95 3.99 -6.24 -12.25
C THR A 95 3.99 -7.47 -11.33
N SER A 96 4.90 -7.49 -10.35
CA SER A 96 4.96 -8.45 -9.25
C SER A 96 5.61 -7.80 -8.03
N SER A 97 5.50 -8.42 -6.86
CA SER A 97 6.17 -7.97 -5.63
C SER A 97 7.69 -7.92 -5.74
N LEU A 98 8.28 -8.75 -6.62
CA LEU A 98 9.71 -8.80 -6.91
C LEU A 98 10.13 -7.86 -8.06
N GLN A 99 9.17 -7.33 -8.83
CA GLN A 99 9.43 -6.52 -10.01
C GLN A 99 8.74 -5.15 -9.92
N ILE A 100 9.29 -4.31 -9.06
CA ILE A 100 8.87 -2.91 -8.90
C ILE A 100 9.46 -2.06 -10.02
N LYS A 101 8.62 -1.21 -10.64
CA LYS A 101 8.97 -0.34 -11.77
C LYS A 101 9.03 1.13 -11.39
N GLN A 102 8.19 1.57 -10.46
CA GLN A 102 8.16 2.95 -9.98
C GLN A 102 7.95 2.99 -8.48
N THR A 103 8.47 4.04 -7.85
CA THR A 103 8.31 4.30 -6.43
C THR A 103 8.05 5.78 -6.19
N ALA A 104 7.18 6.09 -5.23
CA ALA A 104 6.90 7.46 -4.81
C ALA A 104 6.74 7.50 -3.29
N ASN A 105 7.13 8.62 -2.67
CA ASN A 105 7.03 8.80 -1.23
C ASN A 105 6.00 9.87 -0.89
N PHE A 106 5.27 9.66 0.20
CA PHE A 106 4.41 10.65 0.81
C PHE A 106 4.53 10.59 2.33
N THR A 107 4.18 11.68 2.99
CA THR A 107 4.33 11.81 4.45
C THR A 107 2.96 11.89 5.11
N VAL A 108 2.79 11.14 6.19
CA VAL A 108 1.68 11.30 7.12
C VAL A 108 2.20 12.15 8.29
N ALA A 109 1.63 13.34 8.48
CA ALA A 109 2.16 14.31 9.45
C ALA A 109 1.94 13.90 10.91
N GLN A 110 0.84 13.21 11.20
CA GLN A 110 0.44 12.78 12.55
C GLN A 110 -0.32 11.46 12.48
N ASN A 111 -0.37 10.72 13.60
CA ASN A 111 -1.10 9.47 13.65
C ASN A 111 -2.59 9.70 13.39
N ILE A 112 -3.20 8.88 12.55
CA ILE A 112 -4.63 8.94 12.23
C ILE A 112 -5.27 7.64 12.71
N ILE A 113 -6.28 7.73 13.58
CA ILE A 113 -7.11 6.57 13.92
C ILE A 113 -8.09 6.36 12.76
N ALA A 114 -7.81 5.35 11.93
CA ALA A 114 -8.67 5.00 10.81
C ALA A 114 -9.96 4.34 11.28
N GLU A 115 -9.90 3.56 12.36
CA GLU A 115 -11.04 2.89 12.98
C GLU A 115 -10.70 2.46 14.40
N LYS A 116 -11.60 2.70 15.35
CA LYS A 116 -11.48 2.17 16.73
C LYS A 116 -12.43 0.99 16.89
N VAL A 117 -11.93 -0.11 17.46
CA VAL A 117 -12.71 -1.33 17.66
C VAL A 117 -12.71 -1.74 19.13
N HIS A 118 -13.46 -2.80 19.44
CA HIS A 118 -13.48 -3.39 20.77
C HIS A 118 -12.42 -4.48 20.87
N ASP A 119 -11.89 -4.64 22.07
CA ASP A 119 -10.96 -5.68 22.42
C ASP A 119 -11.68 -7.04 22.49
N VAL A 120 -11.45 -7.90 21.50
CA VAL A 120 -12.07 -9.23 21.37
C VAL A 120 -11.01 -10.25 20.92
N PHE A 121 -11.08 -11.48 21.44
CA PHE A 121 -10.14 -12.58 21.15
C PHE A 121 -8.68 -12.37 21.60
N LYS A 122 -8.46 -11.81 22.79
CA LYS A 122 -7.14 -11.85 23.41
C LYS A 122 -6.68 -13.29 23.63
N LEU A 123 -5.39 -13.52 23.43
CA LEU A 123 -4.77 -14.79 23.80
C LEU A 123 -4.92 -15.02 25.30
N ASP A 124 -5.61 -16.10 25.68
CA ASP A 124 -5.74 -16.52 27.08
C ASP A 124 -4.39 -16.92 27.69
N ILE A 125 -3.42 -17.30 26.84
CA ILE A 125 -2.08 -17.76 27.23
C ILE A 125 -1.04 -17.10 26.30
N PRO A 126 0.03 -16.49 26.84
CA PRO A 126 1.07 -15.88 26.02
C PRO A 126 1.78 -16.94 25.17
N MET A 127 1.78 -16.75 23.85
CA MET A 127 2.45 -17.63 22.90
C MET A 127 3.69 -16.94 22.35
N ASN A 128 4.88 -17.49 22.65
CA ASN A 128 6.13 -17.00 22.08
C ASN A 128 6.40 -17.66 20.73
N ALA A 129 6.69 -16.86 19.70
CA ALA A 129 7.18 -17.39 18.43
C ALA A 129 8.59 -17.98 18.62
N VAL A 130 8.74 -19.29 18.44
CA VAL A 130 10.06 -19.94 18.42
C VAL A 130 10.67 -19.76 17.04
N LEU A 131 11.26 -18.59 16.78
CA LEU A 131 12.05 -18.38 15.57
C LEU A 131 13.45 -18.99 15.79
N LYS A 132 13.65 -20.23 15.33
CA LYS A 132 14.99 -20.79 15.11
C LYS A 132 15.47 -20.31 13.75
N TYR A 133 16.45 -19.42 13.73
CA TYR A 133 17.31 -19.18 12.57
C TYR A 133 18.49 -20.14 12.60
#